data_AF-X1TBP2-F1
#
_entry.id   AF-X1TBP2-F1
#
_cell.length_a   1.000
_cell.length_b   1.000
_cell.length_c   1.000
_cell.angle_alpha   90.00
_cell.angle_beta   90.00
_cell.angle_gamma   90.00
#
_symmetry.space_group_name_H-M   'P 1'
#
loop_
_entity.id
_entity.type
_entity.pdbx_description
1 polymer ?
#
loop_
_entity_poly.entity_id
_entity_poly.type
_entity_poly.pdbx_seq_one_letter_code
_entity_poly.pdbx_strand_id
1 'polypeptide(L)'
;ISEFQRIAQDKQIDIQQHTYSHLLLKTVVMESKNKVEIFKGGTLEQIREEVGKTNELLKKYLGVRCVGLTAPYGYYRGLSDRPDILQILHDLGIRFTRTYARNEKDYQPVSFEIQPFWYEAQGFPYILEFPIQGWQDLYLRRELGWKNKEGYLEEVKKSIEYIKERDLDWCYVQHDHSSIKEDPNMEMTRNFIQYALDKGITFTSYKNYYNKKMKEK
;
A
#
# COMPACT_ATOMS: atom_id res chain seq x y z
N ILE A 1 -12.82 18.27 6.06
CA ILE A 1 -13.22 17.13 6.92
C ILE A 1 -14.54 16.49 6.48
N SER A 2 -15.52 17.29 6.03
CA SER A 2 -16.81 16.81 5.49
C SER A 2 -16.67 15.76 4.39
N GLU A 3 -15.74 15.94 3.45
CA GLU A 3 -15.52 14.98 2.37
C GLU A 3 -15.00 13.63 2.87
N PHE A 4 -14.07 13.63 3.83
CA PHE A 4 -13.61 12.40 4.47
C PHE A 4 -14.71 11.73 5.30
N GLN A 5 -15.58 12.51 5.95
CA GLN A 5 -16.74 11.98 6.68
C GLN A 5 -17.75 11.34 5.72
N ARG A 6 -17.98 11.93 4.55
CA ARG A 6 -18.82 11.37 3.49
C ARG A 6 -18.26 10.05 2.99
N ILE A 7 -16.95 10.01 2.67
CA ILE A 7 -16.28 8.79 2.19
C ILE A 7 -16.25 7.70 3.26
N ALA A 8 -16.10 8.04 4.54
CA ALA A 8 -16.12 7.08 5.65
C ALA A 8 -17.45 6.29 5.77
N GLN A 9 -18.53 6.80 5.17
CA GLN A 9 -19.83 6.12 5.13
C GLN A 9 -20.00 5.21 3.90
N ASP A 10 -19.11 5.33 2.91
CA ASP A 10 -19.13 4.49 1.71
C ASP A 10 -18.57 3.10 2.02
N LYS A 11 -19.38 2.06 1.79
CA LYS A 11 -18.99 0.67 2.08
C LYS A 11 -17.97 0.11 1.09
N GLN A 12 -17.74 0.79 -0.04
CA GLN A 12 -16.76 0.39 -1.04
C GLN A 12 -15.36 0.89 -0.71
N ILE A 13 -15.25 1.92 0.14
CA ILE A 13 -13.97 2.55 0.49
C ILE A 13 -13.60 2.20 1.92
N ASP A 14 -12.39 1.69 2.10
CA ASP A 14 -11.82 1.39 3.41
C ASP A 14 -10.80 2.47 3.79
N ILE A 15 -11.08 3.21 4.87
CA ILE A 15 -10.17 4.22 5.40
C ILE A 15 -9.23 3.57 6.41
N GLN A 16 -7.93 3.63 6.12
CA GLN A 16 -6.85 3.14 6.97
C GLN A 16 -5.77 4.22 7.13
N GLN A 17 -4.74 3.96 7.93
CA GLN A 17 -3.74 4.97 8.26
C GLN A 17 -2.48 4.91 7.39
N HIS A 18 -1.79 6.05 7.34
CA HIS A 18 -0.51 6.21 6.66
C HIS A 18 0.49 7.00 7.53
N THR A 19 0.48 6.73 8.85
CA THR A 19 1.08 7.59 9.90
C THR A 19 0.48 9.01 9.91
N TYR A 20 0.92 9.90 10.81
CA TYR A 20 0.36 11.25 10.94
C TYR A 20 1.11 12.23 10.04
N SER A 21 2.44 12.24 10.11
CA SER A 21 3.32 13.17 9.40
C SER A 21 4.05 12.52 8.21
N HIS A 22 3.63 11.32 7.80
CA HIS A 22 4.33 10.50 6.80
C HIS A 22 5.71 10.02 7.30
N LEU A 23 5.81 9.71 8.60
CA LEU A 23 7.00 9.16 9.25
C LEU A 23 7.31 7.74 8.70
N LEU A 24 8.55 7.54 8.24
CA LEU A 24 9.02 6.21 7.87
C LEU A 24 9.21 5.35 9.13
N LEU A 25 8.68 4.13 9.12
CA LEU A 25 8.88 3.15 10.18
C LEU A 25 10.28 2.50 10.11
N LYS A 26 10.84 2.40 8.91
CA LYS A 26 12.15 1.79 8.65
C LYS A 26 12.98 2.69 7.74
N THR A 27 14.29 2.71 7.96
CA THR A 27 15.24 3.40 7.08
C THR A 27 15.26 2.73 5.72
N VAL A 28 15.23 3.53 4.66
CA VAL A 28 15.32 3.06 3.27
C VAL A 28 16.66 3.52 2.70
N VAL A 29 17.45 2.60 2.16
CA VAL A 29 18.70 2.89 1.46
C VAL A 29 18.49 2.64 -0.02
N MET A 30 17.92 3.64 -0.69
CA MET A 30 17.44 3.49 -2.06
C MET A 30 18.59 3.56 -3.05
N GLU A 31 18.85 2.45 -3.75
CA GLU A 31 19.84 2.37 -4.82
C GLU A 31 19.16 2.43 -6.19
N SER A 32 19.20 3.62 -6.80
CA SER A 32 18.79 3.83 -8.19
C SER A 32 20.00 3.81 -9.12
N LYS A 33 19.78 3.76 -10.45
CA LYS A 33 20.82 3.53 -11.49
C LYS A 33 22.15 4.28 -11.25
N ASN A 34 22.12 5.52 -10.76
CA ASN A 34 23.32 6.35 -10.56
C ASN A 34 23.37 7.04 -9.19
N LYS A 35 22.51 6.66 -8.24
CA LYS A 35 22.39 7.40 -6.97
C LYS A 35 21.95 6.49 -5.84
N VAL A 36 22.64 6.63 -4.70
CA VAL A 36 22.24 6.05 -3.42
C VAL A 36 21.70 7.17 -2.53
N GLU A 37 20.50 6.98 -1.99
CA GLU A 37 19.84 7.93 -1.10
C GLU A 37 19.39 7.25 0.19
N ILE A 38 19.58 7.91 1.32
CA ILE A 38 19.17 7.39 2.62
C ILE A 38 18.00 8.21 3.15
N PHE A 39 16.89 7.53 3.44
CA PHE A 39 15.72 8.10 4.08
C PHE A 39 15.59 7.48 5.46
N LYS A 40 15.88 8.26 6.50
CA LYS A 40 15.95 7.77 7.87
C LYS A 40 14.55 7.43 8.40
N GLY A 41 14.40 6.24 8.99
CA GLY A 41 13.21 5.85 9.74
C GLY A 41 13.18 6.50 11.14
N GLY A 42 11.98 6.62 11.71
CA GLY A 42 11.79 7.10 13.07
C GLY A 42 12.24 6.11 14.14
N THR A 43 12.35 6.60 15.38
CA THR A 43 12.55 5.74 16.56
C THR A 43 11.26 4.98 16.90
N LEU A 44 11.36 3.97 17.77
CA LEU A 44 10.19 3.20 18.23
C LEU A 44 9.16 4.09 18.94
N GLU A 45 9.62 5.07 19.73
CA GLU A 45 8.75 6.05 20.40
C GLU A 45 8.01 6.92 19.39
N GLN A 46 8.73 7.44 18.38
CA GLN A 46 8.13 8.25 17.32
C GLN A 46 7.10 7.44 16.52
N ILE A 47 7.40 6.18 16.19
CA ILE A 47 6.48 5.28 15.50
C ILE A 47 5.22 5.06 16.35
N ARG A 48 5.38 4.81 17.65
CA ARG A 48 4.24 4.61 18.57
C ARG A 48 3.36 5.86 18.64
N GLU A 49 3.97 7.04 18.76
CA GLU A 49 3.25 8.32 18.77
C GLU A 49 2.51 8.57 17.45
N GLU A 50 3.18 8.41 16.32
CA GLU A 50 2.62 8.64 14.98
C GLU A 50 1.42 7.74 14.69
N VAL A 51 1.57 6.44 14.94
CA VAL A 51 0.50 5.46 14.69
C VAL A 51 -0.65 5.65 15.68
N GLY A 52 -0.35 5.90 16.95
CA GLY A 52 -1.34 6.14 18.00
C GLY A 52 -2.15 7.42 17.75
N LYS A 53 -1.48 8.52 17.41
CA LYS A 53 -2.11 9.81 17.08
C LYS A 53 -3.02 9.69 15.86
N THR A 54 -2.58 9.01 14.80
CA THR A 54 -3.45 8.83 13.62
C THR A 54 -4.66 7.98 13.93
N ASN A 55 -4.52 6.91 14.73
CA ASN A 55 -5.66 6.12 15.21
C ASN A 55 -6.67 6.98 15.99
N GLU A 56 -6.19 7.84 16.90
CA GLU A 56 -7.04 8.75 17.66
C GLU A 56 -7.81 9.70 16.75
N LEU A 57 -7.12 10.34 15.80
CA LEU A 57 -7.73 11.32 14.90
C LEU A 57 -8.75 10.69 13.95
N LEU A 58 -8.45 9.53 13.36
CA LEU A 58 -9.39 8.79 12.51
C LEU A 58 -10.64 8.40 13.29
N LYS A 59 -10.50 7.93 14.53
CA LYS A 59 -11.63 7.61 15.40
C LYS A 59 -12.44 8.86 15.74
N LYS A 60 -11.77 9.92 16.19
CA LYS A 60 -12.40 11.16 16.66
C LYS A 60 -13.22 11.86 15.57
N TYR A 61 -12.67 11.95 14.37
CA TYR A 61 -13.27 12.76 13.31
C TYR A 61 -14.09 11.97 12.30
N LEU A 62 -13.77 10.69 12.09
CA LEU A 62 -14.42 9.85 11.07
C LEU A 62 -15.17 8.65 11.69
N GLY A 63 -15.05 8.41 13.00
CA GLY A 63 -15.62 7.21 13.63
C GLY A 63 -14.94 5.91 13.19
N VAL A 64 -13.80 5.98 12.50
CA VAL A 64 -13.12 4.83 11.91
C VAL A 64 -12.21 4.19 12.96
N ARG A 65 -12.47 2.92 13.26
CA ARG A 65 -11.49 2.05 13.94
C ARG A 65 -10.49 1.54 12.91
N CYS A 66 -9.34 2.19 12.85
CA CYS A 66 -8.25 1.80 11.98
C CYS A 66 -7.61 0.49 12.46
N VAL A 67 -7.43 -0.45 11.52
CA VAL A 67 -6.79 -1.76 11.74
C VAL A 67 -5.76 -2.07 10.66
N GLY A 68 -5.58 -1.15 9.71
CA GLY A 68 -4.65 -1.25 8.59
C GLY A 68 -3.64 -0.12 8.59
N LEU A 69 -2.41 -0.40 8.19
CA LEU A 69 -1.38 0.61 8.00
C LEU A 69 -0.71 0.44 6.64
N THR A 70 -0.70 1.48 5.82
CA THR A 70 0.28 1.58 4.72
C THR A 70 1.49 2.33 5.24
N ALA A 71 2.70 1.80 5.06
CA ALA A 71 3.90 2.52 5.49
C ALA A 71 4.33 3.58 4.46
N PRO A 72 4.72 4.79 4.90
CA PRO A 72 5.45 5.74 4.07
C PRO A 72 6.65 5.08 3.38
N TYR A 73 6.80 5.33 2.07
CA TYR A 73 7.81 4.80 1.15
C TYR A 73 7.79 3.29 0.88
N GLY A 74 7.34 2.50 1.86
CA GLY A 74 7.47 1.04 1.92
C GLY A 74 8.93 0.56 1.87
N TYR A 75 9.12 -0.73 2.13
CA TYR A 75 10.38 -1.33 2.55
C TYR A 75 10.66 -2.62 1.80
N TYR A 76 11.93 -2.97 1.68
CA TYR A 76 12.32 -4.33 1.32
C TYR A 76 11.94 -5.30 2.45
N ARG A 77 11.23 -6.38 2.09
CA ARG A 77 10.71 -7.42 3.00
C ARG A 77 9.66 -6.95 4.01
N GLY A 78 9.05 -5.78 3.77
CA GLY A 78 8.10 -5.18 4.68
C GLY A 78 8.72 -4.99 6.07
N LEU A 79 8.09 -5.55 7.09
CA LEU A 79 8.54 -5.52 8.48
C LEU A 79 9.07 -6.88 8.98
N SER A 80 9.40 -7.80 8.06
CA SER A 80 9.83 -9.17 8.41
C SER A 80 11.08 -9.20 9.28
N ASP A 81 11.93 -8.17 9.18
CA ASP A 81 13.15 -7.97 9.95
C ASP A 81 12.98 -7.02 11.14
N ARG A 82 11.74 -6.59 11.44
CA ARG A 82 11.40 -5.61 12.48
C ARG A 82 10.25 -6.08 13.39
N PRO A 83 10.42 -7.19 14.13
CA PRO A 83 9.42 -7.66 15.10
C PRO A 83 9.15 -6.63 16.21
N ASP A 84 10.12 -5.76 16.52
CA ASP A 84 9.97 -4.63 17.44
C ASP A 84 8.91 -3.63 16.97
N ILE A 85 8.87 -3.31 15.67
CA ILE A 85 7.83 -2.46 15.08
C ILE A 85 6.51 -3.22 15.03
N LEU A 86 6.52 -4.50 14.62
CA LEU A 86 5.30 -5.32 14.59
C LEU A 86 4.62 -5.38 15.96
N GLN A 87 5.38 -5.44 17.06
CA GLN A 87 4.84 -5.36 18.42
C GLN A 87 4.08 -4.05 18.65
N ILE A 88 4.68 -2.91 18.29
CA ILE A 88 4.04 -1.59 18.44
C ILE A 88 2.73 -1.55 17.64
N LEU A 89 2.77 -2.00 16.39
CA LEU A 89 1.59 -2.03 15.52
C LEU A 89 0.50 -2.95 16.09
N HIS A 90 0.87 -4.13 16.57
CA HIS A 90 -0.03 -5.07 17.21
C HIS A 90 -0.74 -4.45 18.42
N ASP A 91 0.03 -3.85 19.33
CA ASP A 91 -0.46 -3.20 20.57
C ASP A 91 -1.42 -2.06 20.26
N LEU A 92 -1.15 -1.31 19.19
CA LEU A 92 -2.00 -0.21 18.72
C LEU A 92 -3.21 -0.68 17.90
N GLY A 93 -3.42 -1.98 17.77
CA GLY A 93 -4.60 -2.55 17.13
C GLY A 93 -4.51 -2.73 15.62
N ILE A 94 -3.33 -2.56 15.01
CA ILE A 94 -3.09 -2.86 13.60
C ILE A 94 -3.08 -4.39 13.40
N ARG A 95 -3.72 -4.82 12.33
CA ARG A 95 -3.97 -6.22 11.97
C ARG A 95 -3.62 -6.54 10.53
N PHE A 96 -3.44 -5.53 9.69
CA PHE A 96 -2.78 -5.71 8.42
C PHE A 96 -1.92 -4.52 8.07
N THR A 97 -0.91 -4.77 7.26
CA THR A 97 0.11 -3.81 6.88
C THR A 97 0.31 -3.86 5.38
N ARG A 98 0.66 -2.72 4.79
CA ARG A 98 1.03 -2.59 3.38
C ARG A 98 2.34 -1.84 3.31
N THR A 99 3.41 -2.59 3.50
CA THR A 99 4.76 -2.09 3.81
C THR A 99 5.81 -2.71 2.91
N TYR A 100 5.63 -3.93 2.40
CA TYR A 100 6.56 -4.54 1.46
C TYR A 100 6.37 -3.92 0.08
N ALA A 101 7.16 -2.90 -0.24
CA ALA A 101 7.00 -2.12 -1.48
C ALA A 101 8.30 -1.89 -2.25
N ARG A 102 9.38 -2.55 -1.86
CA ARG A 102 10.70 -2.42 -2.48
C ARG A 102 11.39 -3.76 -2.70
N ASN A 103 12.25 -3.84 -3.71
CA ASN A 103 13.15 -4.98 -3.96
C ASN A 103 14.43 -4.88 -3.11
N GLU A 104 15.39 -5.78 -3.34
CA GLU A 104 16.64 -5.89 -2.58
C GLU A 104 17.54 -4.65 -2.62
N LYS A 105 17.26 -3.72 -3.53
CA LYS A 105 17.93 -2.41 -3.67
C LYS A 105 17.17 -1.27 -3.00
N ASP A 106 16.16 -1.62 -2.18
CA ASP A 106 15.19 -0.68 -1.63
C ASP A 106 14.54 0.18 -2.74
N TYR A 107 14.41 -0.41 -3.93
CA TYR A 107 13.89 0.22 -5.15
C TYR A 107 12.72 -0.58 -5.74
N GLN A 108 12.32 -0.28 -6.96
CA GLN A 108 11.21 -0.92 -7.66
C GLN A 108 11.69 -1.51 -9.00
N PRO A 109 10.94 -2.45 -9.59
CA PRO A 109 9.65 -2.99 -9.16
C PRO A 109 9.78 -4.09 -8.10
N VAL A 110 8.67 -4.36 -7.40
CA VAL A 110 8.52 -5.55 -6.54
C VAL A 110 7.90 -6.68 -7.37
N SER A 111 8.37 -7.91 -7.18
CA SER A 111 7.82 -9.07 -7.89
C SER A 111 6.35 -9.32 -7.53
N PHE A 112 5.53 -9.63 -8.54
CA PHE A 112 4.14 -10.06 -8.36
C PHE A 112 4.03 -11.42 -7.65
N GLU A 113 5.07 -12.26 -7.71
CA GLU A 113 5.10 -13.56 -7.01
C GLU A 113 5.11 -13.40 -5.47
N ILE A 114 5.39 -12.19 -4.97
CA ILE A 114 5.26 -11.87 -3.56
C ILE A 114 3.76 -11.61 -3.31
N GLN A 115 3.10 -12.58 -2.70
CA GLN A 115 1.68 -12.57 -2.38
C GLN A 115 1.44 -12.21 -0.90
N PRO A 116 0.22 -11.82 -0.49
CA PRO A 116 -0.08 -11.52 0.90
C PRO A 116 0.29 -12.66 1.85
N PHE A 117 0.94 -12.35 2.99
CA PHE A 117 1.45 -13.35 3.92
C PHE A 117 1.34 -12.91 5.38
N TRP A 118 1.26 -13.89 6.28
CA TRP A 118 1.19 -13.65 7.73
C TRP A 118 2.58 -13.47 8.34
N TYR A 119 2.72 -12.56 9.30
CA TYR A 119 3.92 -12.41 10.13
C TYR A 119 4.03 -13.49 11.23
N GLU A 120 3.60 -14.71 10.94
CA GLU A 120 3.55 -15.82 11.90
C GLU A 120 4.95 -16.22 12.38
N ALA A 121 5.92 -16.27 11.46
CA ALA A 121 7.32 -16.55 11.81
C ALA A 121 7.94 -15.47 12.71
N GLN A 122 7.41 -14.25 12.70
CA GLN A 122 7.84 -13.14 13.54
C GLN A 122 7.10 -13.10 14.89
N GLY A 123 6.19 -14.04 15.15
CA GLY A 123 5.37 -14.08 16.37
C GLY A 123 4.07 -13.29 16.30
N PHE A 124 3.69 -12.80 15.11
CA PHE A 124 2.47 -12.00 14.90
C PHE A 124 1.52 -12.69 13.90
N PRO A 125 0.95 -13.87 14.25
CA PRO A 125 0.16 -14.70 13.33
C PRO A 125 -1.15 -14.05 12.84
N TYR A 126 -1.53 -12.92 13.41
CA TYR A 126 -2.75 -12.18 13.08
C TYR A 126 -2.48 -10.85 12.37
N ILE A 127 -1.23 -10.56 12.04
CA ILE A 127 -0.86 -9.43 11.16
C ILE A 127 -0.61 -9.96 9.76
N LEU A 128 -1.43 -9.51 8.80
CA LEU A 128 -1.30 -9.83 7.37
C LEU A 128 -0.53 -8.72 6.65
N GLU A 129 0.53 -9.06 5.93
CA GLU A 129 1.24 -8.17 5.04
C GLU A 129 0.64 -8.21 3.63
N PHE A 130 0.39 -7.04 3.06
CA PHE A 130 0.00 -6.81 1.68
C PHE A 130 1.16 -6.15 0.92
N PRO A 131 1.89 -6.88 0.08
CA PRO A 131 2.99 -6.30 -0.69
C PRO A 131 2.45 -5.36 -1.77
N ILE A 132 3.14 -4.25 -2.06
CA ILE A 132 2.85 -3.37 -3.18
C ILE A 132 3.64 -3.87 -4.39
N GLN A 133 3.02 -4.69 -5.23
CA GLN A 133 3.71 -5.34 -6.34
C GLN A 133 3.77 -4.49 -7.61
N GLY A 134 4.76 -4.78 -8.45
CA GLY A 134 5.02 -4.06 -9.69
C GLY A 134 5.72 -2.71 -9.45
N TRP A 135 5.53 -1.81 -10.40
CA TRP A 135 5.93 -0.42 -10.25
C TRP A 135 4.82 0.36 -9.54
N GLN A 136 5.22 1.20 -8.59
CA GLN A 136 4.33 2.21 -8.03
C GLN A 136 4.08 3.30 -9.07
N ASP A 137 2.86 3.83 -9.09
CA ASP A 137 2.38 4.81 -10.07
C ASP A 137 3.34 6.00 -10.25
N LEU A 138 3.84 6.58 -9.16
CA LEU A 138 4.74 7.74 -9.20
C LEU A 138 6.04 7.45 -9.96
N TYR A 139 6.62 6.27 -9.77
CA TYR A 139 7.87 5.90 -10.41
C TYR A 139 7.60 5.55 -11.87
N LEU A 140 6.58 4.74 -12.15
CA LEU A 140 6.22 4.37 -13.52
C LEU A 140 5.88 5.60 -14.38
N ARG A 141 5.06 6.52 -13.85
CA ARG A 141 4.70 7.78 -14.52
C ARG A 141 5.91 8.66 -14.79
N ARG A 142 6.91 8.66 -13.89
CA ARG A 142 8.16 9.42 -14.09
C ARG A 142 9.04 8.77 -15.15
N GLU A 143 9.22 7.46 -15.12
CA GLU A 143 10.05 6.73 -16.10
C GLU A 143 9.47 6.81 -17.52
N LEU A 144 8.14 6.71 -17.66
CA LEU A 144 7.46 6.81 -18.97
C LEU A 144 7.24 8.26 -19.44
N GLY A 145 7.31 9.22 -18.52
CA GLY A 145 7.00 10.62 -18.75
C GLY A 145 5.52 10.94 -18.51
N TRP A 146 5.27 12.04 -17.78
CA TRP A 146 3.93 12.43 -17.33
C TRP A 146 2.90 12.60 -18.47
N LYS A 147 3.29 13.01 -19.67
CA LYS A 147 2.32 13.19 -20.77
C LYS A 147 1.93 11.87 -21.45
N ASN A 148 2.70 10.80 -21.24
CA ASN A 148 2.48 9.51 -21.87
C ASN A 148 1.40 8.70 -21.13
N LYS A 149 0.14 9.10 -21.27
CA LYS A 149 -1.00 8.42 -20.65
C LYS A 149 -1.21 7.01 -21.21
N GLU A 150 -1.08 6.87 -22.52
CA GLU A 150 -1.27 5.59 -23.22
C GLU A 150 -0.23 4.57 -22.78
N GLY A 151 1.05 4.94 -22.78
CA GLY A 151 2.11 4.04 -22.31
C GLY A 151 1.93 3.61 -20.85
N TYR A 152 1.49 4.53 -19.97
CA TYR A 152 1.16 4.15 -18.59
C TYR A 152 0.02 3.13 -18.52
N LEU A 153 -1.06 3.37 -19.28
CA LEU A 153 -2.19 2.46 -19.35
C LEU A 153 -1.79 1.09 -19.90
N GLU A 154 -0.95 1.03 -20.93
CA GLU A 154 -0.42 -0.20 -21.51
C GLU A 154 0.38 -1.02 -20.49
N GLU A 155 1.26 -0.39 -19.71
CA GLU A 155 2.04 -1.08 -18.66
C GLU A 155 1.15 -1.62 -17.53
N VAL A 156 0.13 -0.85 -17.12
CA VAL A 156 -0.86 -1.33 -16.14
C VAL A 156 -1.66 -2.50 -16.70
N LYS A 157 -2.06 -2.47 -17.97
CA LYS A 157 -2.76 -3.60 -18.62
C LYS A 157 -1.89 -4.85 -18.69
N LYS A 158 -0.59 -4.72 -18.99
CA LYS A 158 0.34 -5.86 -18.94
C LYS A 158 0.39 -6.48 -17.55
N SER A 159 0.37 -5.66 -16.50
CA SER A 159 0.32 -6.12 -15.11
C SER A 159 -1.00 -6.87 -14.81
N ILE A 160 -2.13 -6.35 -15.31
CA ILE A 160 -3.45 -6.99 -15.21
C ILE A 160 -3.46 -8.37 -15.88
N GLU A 161 -2.95 -8.48 -17.11
CA GLU A 161 -2.86 -9.78 -17.80
C GLU A 161 -1.97 -10.75 -17.03
N TYR A 162 -0.81 -10.27 -16.55
CA TYR A 162 0.14 -11.10 -15.81
C TYR A 162 -0.47 -11.75 -14.57
N ILE A 163 -1.19 -10.96 -13.76
CA ILE A 163 -1.84 -11.47 -12.54
C ILE A 163 -3.01 -12.39 -12.87
N LYS A 164 -3.73 -12.13 -13.97
CA LYS A 164 -4.87 -12.95 -14.39
C LYS A 164 -4.41 -14.31 -14.87
N GLU A 165 -3.36 -14.37 -15.68
CA GLU A 165 -2.77 -15.62 -16.19
C GLU A 165 -2.27 -16.54 -15.07
N ARG A 166 -1.88 -15.97 -13.93
CA ARG A 166 -1.25 -16.68 -12.81
C ARG A 166 -2.13 -16.80 -11.56
N ASP A 167 -3.35 -16.28 -11.63
CA ASP A 167 -4.30 -16.24 -10.50
C ASP A 167 -3.68 -15.60 -9.23
N LEU A 168 -3.07 -14.42 -9.39
CA LEU A 168 -2.38 -13.69 -8.33
C LEU A 168 -3.21 -12.52 -7.79
N ASP A 169 -3.06 -12.25 -6.49
CA ASP A 169 -3.55 -11.02 -5.87
C ASP A 169 -2.58 -9.86 -6.14
N TRP A 170 -3.13 -8.70 -6.49
CA TRP A 170 -2.36 -7.48 -6.73
C TRP A 170 -2.83 -6.31 -5.88
N CYS A 171 -1.93 -5.80 -5.04
CA CYS A 171 -2.16 -4.61 -4.24
C CYS A 171 -1.62 -3.38 -4.98
N TYR A 172 -2.42 -2.91 -5.93
CA TYR A 172 -2.11 -1.72 -6.71
C TYR A 172 -2.04 -0.44 -5.86
N VAL A 173 -1.16 0.49 -6.24
CA VAL A 173 -1.00 1.80 -5.57
C VAL A 173 -1.19 2.95 -6.53
N GLN A 174 -1.93 3.95 -6.07
CA GLN A 174 -1.99 5.28 -6.66
C GLN A 174 -1.87 6.36 -5.60
N HIS A 175 -1.31 7.50 -6.00
CA HIS A 175 -1.36 8.75 -5.25
C HIS A 175 -2.26 9.73 -6.00
N ASP A 176 -2.98 10.56 -5.25
CA ASP A 176 -3.88 11.56 -5.80
C ASP A 176 -3.14 12.52 -6.75
N HIS A 177 -2.02 13.07 -6.31
CA HIS A 177 -1.26 14.08 -7.04
C HIS A 177 -0.62 13.54 -8.33
N SER A 178 -0.25 12.26 -8.40
CA SER A 178 0.21 11.62 -9.64
C SER A 178 -0.95 11.24 -10.56
N SER A 179 -2.08 10.81 -9.98
CA SER A 179 -3.25 10.34 -10.73
C SER A 179 -3.94 11.47 -11.49
N ILE A 180 -3.97 12.68 -10.91
CA ILE A 180 -4.60 13.86 -11.56
C ILE A 180 -3.65 14.62 -12.47
N LYS A 181 -2.34 14.41 -12.33
CA LYS A 181 -1.32 15.14 -13.10
C LYS A 181 -1.31 14.69 -14.56
N GLU A 182 -1.58 15.64 -15.47
CA GLU A 182 -1.82 15.41 -16.91
C GLU A 182 -3.09 14.57 -17.21
N ASP A 183 -3.89 14.24 -16.20
CA ASP A 183 -5.13 13.47 -16.30
C ASP A 183 -6.14 13.90 -15.20
N PRO A 184 -6.61 15.16 -15.20
CA PRO A 184 -7.43 15.70 -14.11
C PRO A 184 -8.76 14.97 -13.92
N ASN A 185 -9.23 14.28 -14.96
CA ASN A 185 -10.44 13.46 -14.92
C ASN A 185 -10.18 12.00 -14.57
N MET A 186 -8.94 11.61 -14.25
CA MET A 186 -8.53 10.24 -13.93
C MET A 186 -9.02 9.21 -14.97
N GLU A 187 -8.95 9.56 -16.25
CA GLU A 187 -9.36 8.70 -17.37
C GLU A 187 -8.54 7.41 -17.39
N MET A 188 -7.23 7.48 -17.10
CA MET A 188 -6.37 6.29 -17.02
C MET A 188 -6.88 5.30 -15.98
N THR A 189 -7.27 5.81 -14.80
CA THR A 189 -7.80 5.00 -13.71
C THR A 189 -9.10 4.32 -14.10
N ARG A 190 -10.06 5.06 -14.66
CA ARG A 190 -11.32 4.46 -15.15
C ARG A 190 -11.06 3.39 -16.20
N ASN A 191 -10.13 3.64 -17.13
CA ASN A 191 -9.87 2.75 -18.24
C ASN A 191 -9.23 1.43 -17.80
N PHE A 192 -8.25 1.42 -16.89
CA PHE A 192 -7.69 0.16 -16.41
C PHE A 192 -8.64 -0.58 -15.45
N ILE A 193 -9.47 0.13 -14.68
CA ILE A 193 -10.51 -0.51 -13.86
C ILE A 193 -11.50 -1.23 -14.76
N GLN A 194 -12.01 -0.56 -15.80
CA GLN A 194 -12.92 -1.19 -16.76
C GLN A 194 -12.26 -2.39 -17.44
N TYR A 195 -11.01 -2.24 -17.89
CA TYR A 195 -10.27 -3.34 -18.50
C TYR A 195 -10.12 -4.56 -17.56
N ALA A 196 -9.79 -4.33 -16.29
CA ALA A 196 -9.70 -5.40 -15.29
C ALA A 196 -11.05 -6.09 -15.07
N LEU A 197 -12.14 -5.33 -15.00
CA LEU A 197 -13.50 -5.88 -14.88
C LEU A 197 -13.87 -6.72 -16.11
N ASP A 198 -13.55 -6.26 -17.32
CA ASP A 198 -13.78 -7.00 -18.57
C ASP A 198 -12.99 -8.32 -18.62
N LYS A 199 -11.85 -8.38 -17.93
CA LYS A 199 -11.02 -9.58 -17.73
C LYS A 199 -11.50 -10.48 -16.58
N GLY A 200 -12.61 -10.10 -15.93
CA GLY A 200 -13.17 -10.84 -14.80
C GLY A 200 -12.30 -10.79 -13.55
N ILE A 201 -11.55 -9.70 -13.34
CA ILE A 201 -10.85 -9.44 -12.09
C ILE A 201 -11.82 -8.82 -11.09
N THR A 202 -11.81 -9.34 -9.87
CA THR A 202 -12.62 -8.81 -8.77
C THR A 202 -11.81 -7.84 -7.92
N PHE A 203 -12.47 -6.79 -7.43
CA PHE A 203 -11.88 -5.83 -6.51
C PHE A 203 -12.43 -6.05 -5.09
N THR A 204 -11.56 -5.88 -4.10
CA THR A 204 -11.96 -5.91 -2.68
C THR A 204 -11.10 -4.96 -1.87
N SER A 205 -11.59 -4.53 -0.72
CA SER A 205 -10.79 -3.75 0.23
C SER A 205 -9.84 -4.65 1.01
N TYR A 206 -8.72 -4.09 1.47
CA TYR A 206 -7.77 -4.79 2.33
C TYR A 206 -8.42 -5.38 3.58
N LYS A 207 -9.33 -4.65 4.23
CA LYS A 207 -10.09 -5.15 5.38
C LYS A 207 -11.01 -6.32 5.03
N ASN A 208 -11.70 -6.29 3.90
CA ASN A 208 -12.55 -7.40 3.48
C ASN A 208 -11.70 -8.63 3.13
N TYR A 209 -10.58 -8.44 2.44
CA TYR A 209 -9.62 -9.50 2.16
C TYR A 209 -9.08 -10.11 3.46
N TYR A 210 -8.61 -9.28 4.40
CA TYR A 210 -8.14 -9.70 5.71
C TYR A 210 -9.19 -10.53 6.45
N ASN A 211 -10.44 -10.05 6.51
CA ASN A 211 -11.52 -10.77 7.17
C ASN A 211 -11.85 -12.11 6.49
N LYS A 212 -11.73 -12.20 5.17
CA LYS A 212 -11.88 -13.46 4.44
C LYS A 212 -10.75 -14.43 4.82
N LYS A 213 -9.49 -13.99 4.74
CA LYS A 213 -8.33 -14.81 5.12
C LYS A 213 -8.33 -15.25 6.58
N MET A 214 -8.79 -14.41 7.50
CA MET A 214 -8.96 -14.78 8.90
C MET A 214 -10.01 -15.86 9.13
N LYS A 215 -11.01 -16.00 8.26
CA LYS A 215 -12.01 -17.09 8.34
C LYS A 215 -11.51 -18.40 7.75
N GLU A 216 -10.52 -18.33 6.85
CA GLU A 216 -9.88 -19.48 6.19
C GLU A 216 -8.74 -20.08 7.03
N LYS A 217 -8.25 -19.33 8.03
CA LYS A 217 -7.19 -19.74 8.96
C LYS A 217 -7.75 -20.53 10.13
#